data_AF-A0A920RZW8-F1
#
_entry.id   AF-A0A920RZW8-F1
#
_cell.length_a   1.000
_cell.length_b   1.000
_cell.length_c   1.000
_cell.angle_alpha   90.00
_cell.angle_beta   90.00
_cell.angle_gamma   90.00
#
_symmetry.space_group_name_H-M   'P 1'
#
loop_
_entity.id
_entity.type
_entity.pdbx_description
1 polymer ?
#
loop_
_entity_poly.entity_id
_entity_poly.type
_entity_poly.pdbx_seq_one_letter_code
_entity_poly.pdbx_strand_id
1 'polypeptide(L)'
;MDKARRLLWPIKQKYGNKISWADLIILAGNVAIESMGGKTFGFGGGRADIWAPEEDIDWGAEKEWLANERYSGERDLANPLGAVQMGLIYVNPQGPDGDPDPLASGKDVRETFRRMAMNDEETVALVAGGHTFGKGHGAGDEEHVNAEPEGAPLENMGFGWQSSHASGMGSDTITSGFEGAWTANPTVWDNGYFDLLFGYEWEKVETPAGKIVWHAIDQKEDDKAPDAEDSSVRVPTMMTTADMSMREDPAYKEISKRFHENPEEFADAFARAWFKLLHRDMGPRSRYLGPEVPDEELIWQDPVPEGNTDYDVNAVKAKILKVD
;
A
#
# COMPACT_ATOMS: atom_id res chain seq x y z
N MET A 1 -11.79 4.60 -1.50
CA MET A 1 -11.26 4.12 -2.81
C MET A 1 -12.31 3.96 -3.92
N ASP A 2 -13.61 3.94 -3.60
CA ASP A 2 -14.72 3.95 -4.57
C ASP A 2 -14.63 5.09 -5.61
N LYS A 3 -14.26 6.31 -5.17
CA LYS A 3 -14.06 7.47 -6.06
C LYS A 3 -12.92 7.25 -7.05
N ALA A 4 -11.76 6.79 -6.57
CA ALA A 4 -10.59 6.51 -7.41
C ALA A 4 -10.89 5.49 -8.51
N ARG A 5 -11.57 4.37 -8.17
CA ARG A 5 -12.00 3.39 -9.19
C ARG A 5 -12.97 3.98 -10.20
N ARG A 6 -13.88 4.86 -9.78
CA ARG A 6 -14.80 5.52 -10.70
C ARG A 6 -14.10 6.44 -11.69
N LEU A 7 -13.02 7.13 -11.29
CA LEU A 7 -12.22 7.97 -12.20
C LEU A 7 -11.62 7.16 -13.36
N LEU A 8 -11.38 5.86 -13.16
CA LEU A 8 -10.89 4.95 -14.20
C LEU A 8 -12.01 4.41 -15.12
N TRP A 9 -13.29 4.64 -14.80
CA TRP A 9 -14.41 4.14 -15.62
C TRP A 9 -14.35 4.57 -17.09
N PRO A 10 -14.07 5.85 -17.46
CA PRO A 10 -13.96 6.23 -18.86
C PRO A 10 -12.87 5.44 -19.62
N ILE A 11 -11.76 5.10 -18.95
CA ILE A 11 -10.69 4.28 -19.52
C ILE A 11 -11.19 2.84 -19.68
N LYS A 12 -11.80 2.26 -18.64
CA LYS A 12 -12.40 0.92 -18.73
C LYS A 12 -13.44 0.83 -19.84
N GLN A 13 -14.30 1.83 -19.99
CA GLN A 13 -15.32 1.91 -21.02
C GLN A 13 -14.70 1.95 -22.42
N LYS A 14 -13.64 2.76 -22.61
CA LYS A 14 -12.93 2.89 -23.89
C LYS A 14 -12.29 1.58 -24.34
N TYR A 15 -11.67 0.84 -23.43
CA TYR A 15 -10.94 -0.39 -23.78
C TYR A 15 -11.77 -1.66 -23.63
N GLY A 16 -12.92 -1.61 -22.94
CA GLY A 16 -13.85 -2.72 -22.81
C GLY A 16 -13.17 -3.97 -22.26
N ASN A 17 -13.33 -5.09 -22.96
CA ASN A 17 -12.76 -6.39 -22.56
C ASN A 17 -11.27 -6.55 -22.92
N LYS A 18 -10.62 -5.54 -23.50
CA LYS A 18 -9.18 -5.59 -23.78
C LYS A 18 -8.32 -5.36 -22.53
N ILE A 19 -8.92 -4.90 -21.44
CA ILE A 19 -8.30 -4.76 -20.13
C ILE A 19 -9.34 -5.05 -19.05
N SER A 20 -8.98 -5.88 -18.08
CA SER A 20 -9.79 -6.16 -16.89
C SER A 20 -9.74 -4.96 -15.93
N TRP A 21 -10.69 -4.87 -15.01
CA TRP A 21 -10.57 -3.96 -13.87
C TRP A 21 -9.36 -4.32 -13.00
N ALA A 22 -9.11 -5.62 -12.80
CA ALA A 22 -7.97 -6.11 -12.05
C ALA A 22 -6.63 -5.57 -12.60
N ASP A 23 -6.39 -5.68 -13.90
CA ASP A 23 -5.17 -5.13 -14.51
C ASP A 23 -5.19 -3.59 -14.56
N LEU A 24 -6.34 -2.98 -14.84
CA LEU A 24 -6.44 -1.51 -14.96
C LEU A 24 -6.13 -0.78 -13.66
N ILE A 25 -6.59 -1.29 -12.51
CA ILE A 25 -6.34 -0.67 -11.20
C ILE A 25 -4.83 -0.68 -10.89
N ILE A 26 -4.18 -1.80 -11.16
CA ILE A 26 -2.74 -2.00 -10.92
C ILE A 26 -1.91 -1.16 -11.89
N LEU A 27 -2.26 -1.18 -13.18
CA LEU A 27 -1.59 -0.38 -14.21
C LEU A 27 -1.72 1.12 -13.92
N ALA A 28 -2.86 1.59 -13.42
CA ALA A 28 -3.02 2.98 -13.03
C ALA A 28 -2.06 3.38 -11.90
N GLY A 29 -1.76 2.48 -10.96
CA GLY A 29 -0.73 2.69 -9.94
C GLY A 29 0.68 2.79 -10.52
N ASN A 30 1.06 1.90 -11.45
CA ASN A 30 2.34 1.98 -12.15
C ASN A 30 2.49 3.30 -12.92
N VAL A 31 1.48 3.66 -13.72
CA VAL A 31 1.49 4.89 -14.52
C VAL A 31 1.52 6.13 -13.63
N ALA A 32 0.89 6.10 -12.45
CA ALA A 32 0.98 7.19 -11.49
C ALA A 32 2.44 7.42 -11.05
N ILE A 33 3.14 6.36 -10.63
CA ILE A 33 4.56 6.41 -10.24
C ILE A 33 5.42 6.97 -11.39
N GLU A 34 5.26 6.44 -12.60
CA GLU A 34 6.00 6.89 -13.79
C GLU A 34 5.73 8.36 -14.10
N SER A 35 4.47 8.79 -14.03
CA SER A 35 4.07 10.18 -14.31
C SER A 35 4.64 11.20 -13.33
N MET A 36 4.94 10.76 -12.10
CA MET A 36 5.56 11.57 -11.05
C MET A 36 7.08 11.46 -11.03
N GLY A 37 7.68 10.78 -12.03
CA GLY A 37 9.13 10.65 -12.19
C GLY A 37 9.76 9.46 -11.45
N GLY A 38 8.95 8.60 -10.83
CA GLY A 38 9.41 7.38 -10.19
C GLY A 38 9.72 6.26 -11.19
N LYS A 39 10.61 5.35 -10.81
CA LYS A 39 10.98 4.18 -11.62
C LYS A 39 10.10 2.99 -11.28
N THR A 40 9.53 2.33 -12.29
CA THR A 40 8.89 1.01 -12.17
C THR A 40 9.84 -0.07 -12.68
N PHE A 41 9.72 -1.30 -12.17
CA PHE A 41 10.52 -2.44 -12.65
C PHE A 41 9.94 -3.08 -13.91
N GLY A 42 8.63 -2.95 -14.10
CA GLY A 42 7.88 -3.45 -15.26
C GLY A 42 6.41 -3.71 -14.90
N PHE A 43 5.67 -4.32 -15.83
CA PHE A 43 4.27 -4.65 -15.68
C PHE A 43 3.87 -5.91 -16.45
N GLY A 44 3.18 -6.83 -15.77
CA GLY A 44 2.53 -8.00 -16.37
C GLY A 44 1.01 -7.94 -16.17
N GLY A 45 0.29 -7.84 -17.28
CA GLY A 45 -1.16 -8.05 -17.30
C GLY A 45 -1.51 -9.54 -17.35
N GLY A 46 -2.80 -9.85 -17.37
CA GLY A 46 -3.33 -11.21 -17.44
C GLY A 46 -4.28 -11.59 -16.30
N ARG A 47 -4.61 -10.65 -15.40
CA ARG A 47 -5.62 -10.89 -14.36
C ARG A 47 -7.00 -10.82 -15.00
N ALA A 48 -7.77 -11.88 -14.84
CA ALA A 48 -9.18 -11.88 -15.26
C ALA A 48 -10.04 -11.19 -14.20
N ASP A 49 -11.07 -10.47 -14.64
CA ASP A 49 -12.12 -10.00 -13.71
C ASP A 49 -12.93 -11.18 -13.20
N ILE A 50 -13.32 -11.12 -11.92
CA ILE A 50 -14.34 -11.97 -11.31
C ILE A 50 -15.67 -11.20 -11.24
N TRP A 51 -16.78 -11.92 -11.18
CA TRP A 51 -18.14 -11.35 -11.30
C TRP A 51 -18.96 -11.43 -10.01
N ALA A 52 -18.35 -11.95 -8.96
CA ALA A 52 -18.87 -12.01 -7.60
C ALA A 52 -17.66 -11.96 -6.64
N PRO A 53 -17.84 -11.48 -5.39
CA PRO A 53 -16.78 -11.58 -4.39
C PRO A 53 -16.43 -13.04 -4.10
N GLU A 54 -15.18 -13.28 -3.73
CA GLU A 54 -14.76 -14.59 -3.19
C GLU A 54 -15.41 -14.80 -1.82
N GLU A 55 -16.11 -15.93 -1.64
CA GLU A 55 -16.86 -16.24 -0.41
C GLU A 55 -16.06 -17.10 0.57
N ASP A 56 -14.89 -17.58 0.17
CA ASP A 56 -14.05 -18.53 0.90
C ASP A 56 -12.90 -17.87 1.69
N ILE A 57 -12.82 -16.53 1.66
CA ILE A 57 -11.80 -15.80 2.40
C ILE A 57 -12.26 -15.50 3.83
N ASP A 58 -11.54 -16.07 4.80
CA ASP A 58 -11.71 -15.77 6.23
C ASP A 58 -10.88 -14.53 6.61
N TRP A 59 -11.56 -13.39 6.77
CA TRP A 59 -10.96 -12.11 7.18
C TRP A 59 -10.84 -11.93 8.70
N GLY A 60 -11.29 -12.90 9.49
CA GLY A 60 -11.29 -12.86 10.94
C GLY A 60 -12.69 -13.04 11.55
N ALA A 61 -12.72 -13.35 12.85
CA ALA A 61 -13.94 -13.65 13.58
C ALA A 61 -14.72 -12.41 14.04
N GLU A 62 -14.13 -11.22 13.90
CA GLU A 62 -14.71 -9.96 14.37
C GLU A 62 -16.04 -9.65 13.67
N LYS A 63 -16.97 -9.08 14.44
CA LYS A 63 -18.30 -8.68 13.96
C LYS A 63 -18.45 -7.17 13.76
N GLU A 64 -17.41 -6.42 14.12
CA GLU A 64 -17.38 -4.96 14.06
C GLU A 64 -16.12 -4.52 13.30
N TRP A 65 -16.27 -3.47 12.48
CA TRP A 65 -15.14 -2.87 11.79
C TRP A 65 -14.12 -2.33 12.79
N LEU A 66 -12.84 -2.50 12.46
CA LEU A 66 -11.70 -2.08 13.29
C LEU A 66 -11.61 -2.78 14.66
N ALA A 67 -12.46 -3.76 14.96
CA ALA A 67 -12.27 -4.57 16.15
C ALA A 67 -11.01 -5.45 16.04
N ASN A 68 -10.50 -5.85 17.21
CA ASN A 68 -9.34 -6.71 17.37
C ASN A 68 -9.68 -7.88 18.30
N GLU A 69 -10.00 -9.04 17.74
CA GLU A 69 -10.20 -10.31 18.48
C GLU A 69 -9.30 -11.43 17.91
N ARG A 70 -8.15 -11.03 17.36
CA ARG A 70 -7.30 -11.89 16.51
C ARG A 70 -5.91 -12.18 17.06
N TYR A 71 -5.60 -11.71 18.27
CA TYR A 71 -4.33 -11.98 18.92
C TYR A 71 -4.49 -12.96 20.08
N SER A 72 -3.42 -13.72 20.34
CA SER A 72 -3.27 -14.55 21.53
C SER A 72 -1.83 -14.45 22.07
N GLY A 73 -1.56 -15.03 23.24
CA GLY A 73 -0.23 -14.98 23.84
C GLY A 73 0.21 -13.56 24.15
N GLU A 74 1.45 -13.20 23.78
CA GLU A 74 1.96 -11.84 23.95
C GLU A 74 1.44 -10.90 22.86
N ARG A 75 1.58 -11.31 21.59
CA ARG A 75 1.03 -10.62 20.41
C ARG A 75 1.08 -11.52 19.17
N ASP A 76 0.66 -12.78 19.33
CA ASP A 76 0.64 -13.76 18.24
C ASP A 76 -0.65 -13.60 17.41
N LEU A 77 -0.52 -13.03 16.21
CA LEU A 77 -1.64 -12.84 15.26
C LEU A 77 -2.15 -14.20 14.76
N ALA A 78 -3.46 -14.43 14.80
CA ALA A 78 -4.06 -15.69 14.36
C ALA A 78 -3.77 -15.98 12.88
N ASN A 79 -3.45 -17.23 12.55
CA ASN A 79 -3.39 -17.69 11.16
C ASN A 79 -4.82 -17.92 10.64
N PRO A 80 -5.14 -17.56 9.38
CA PRO A 80 -4.24 -17.11 8.31
C PRO A 80 -4.14 -15.58 8.14
N LEU A 81 -4.54 -14.80 9.14
CA LEU A 81 -4.76 -13.36 9.00
C LEU A 81 -3.46 -12.59 8.74
N GLY A 82 -3.53 -11.57 7.88
CA GLY A 82 -2.42 -10.70 7.51
C GLY A 82 -2.50 -9.26 8.04
N ALA A 83 -3.52 -8.92 8.83
CA ALA A 83 -3.77 -7.56 9.31
C ALA A 83 -4.14 -7.52 10.81
N VAL A 84 -3.83 -6.41 11.49
CA VAL A 84 -3.96 -6.26 12.95
C VAL A 84 -5.38 -6.00 13.45
N GLN A 85 -6.28 -5.53 12.59
CA GLN A 85 -7.68 -5.24 12.91
C GLN A 85 -8.58 -5.54 11.69
N MET A 86 -9.86 -5.79 11.95
CA MET A 86 -10.84 -6.06 10.88
C MET A 86 -10.99 -4.84 9.97
N GLY A 87 -10.82 -5.04 8.66
CA GLY A 87 -10.96 -3.99 7.64
C GLY A 87 -9.70 -3.14 7.38
N LEU A 88 -8.61 -3.35 8.12
CA LEU A 88 -7.31 -2.75 7.78
C LEU A 88 -6.56 -3.62 6.76
N ILE A 89 -5.69 -2.99 5.97
CA ILE A 89 -4.84 -3.70 4.99
C ILE A 89 -3.68 -4.42 5.70
N TYR A 90 -2.99 -3.73 6.61
CA TYR A 90 -1.84 -4.27 7.36
C TYR A 90 -1.97 -3.89 8.84
N VAL A 91 -1.63 -2.64 9.15
CA VAL A 91 -1.53 -2.11 10.52
C VAL A 91 -2.44 -0.91 10.74
N ASN A 92 -2.62 -0.54 12.01
CA ASN A 92 -3.23 0.72 12.38
C ASN A 92 -2.19 1.86 12.26
N PRO A 93 -2.44 2.92 11.48
CA PRO A 93 -1.45 3.99 11.32
C PRO A 93 -1.21 4.82 12.59
N GLN A 94 -2.14 4.81 13.57
CA GLN A 94 -1.91 5.42 14.89
C GLN A 94 -0.96 4.60 15.75
N GLY A 95 -0.72 3.33 15.42
CA GLY A 95 0.00 2.37 16.24
C GLY A 95 -0.92 1.31 16.87
N PRO A 96 -0.34 0.30 17.54
CA PRO A 96 -1.06 -0.83 18.12
C PRO A 96 -2.26 -0.40 18.96
N ASP A 97 -3.47 -0.82 18.56
CA ASP A 97 -4.71 -0.54 19.30
C ASP A 97 -4.98 0.96 19.52
N GLY A 98 -4.41 1.82 18.66
CA GLY A 98 -4.50 3.28 18.73
C GLY A 98 -3.42 3.96 19.57
N ASP A 99 -2.49 3.20 20.18
CA ASP A 99 -1.38 3.74 20.97
C ASP A 99 -0.23 4.22 20.07
N PRO A 100 0.13 5.53 20.09
CA PRO A 100 1.20 6.08 19.27
C PRO A 100 2.60 5.78 19.80
N ASP A 101 2.96 4.49 19.84
CA ASP A 101 4.30 3.95 20.09
C ASP A 101 4.93 3.45 18.76
N PRO A 102 5.93 4.17 18.22
CA PRO A 102 6.63 3.77 16.99
C PRO A 102 7.33 2.42 17.07
N LEU A 103 7.90 2.04 18.23
CA LEU A 103 8.61 0.77 18.38
C LEU A 103 7.62 -0.40 18.41
N ALA A 104 6.48 -0.23 19.08
CA ALA A 104 5.42 -1.22 19.06
C ALA A 104 4.79 -1.33 17.66
N SER A 105 4.58 -0.21 16.97
CA SER A 105 4.11 -0.19 15.58
C SER A 105 5.06 -0.92 14.63
N GLY A 106 6.38 -0.76 14.80
CA GLY A 106 7.39 -1.47 13.99
C GLY A 106 7.28 -3.00 14.08
N LYS A 107 6.83 -3.54 15.21
CA LYS A 107 6.59 -4.99 15.36
C LYS A 107 5.39 -5.46 14.53
N ASP A 108 4.29 -4.70 14.58
CA ASP A 108 3.09 -5.00 13.80
C ASP A 108 3.32 -4.85 12.30
N VAL A 109 4.05 -3.79 11.90
CA VAL A 109 4.46 -3.56 10.51
C VAL A 109 5.26 -4.77 10.01
N ARG A 110 6.27 -5.18 10.77
CA ARG A 110 7.10 -6.35 10.42
C ARG A 110 6.30 -7.62 10.26
N GLU A 111 5.47 -7.95 11.24
CA GLU A 111 4.73 -9.22 11.22
C GLU A 111 3.71 -9.27 10.09
N THR A 112 2.97 -8.19 9.86
CA THR A 112 1.94 -8.13 8.81
C THR A 112 2.56 -8.13 7.41
N PHE A 113 3.62 -7.35 7.17
CA PHE A 113 4.34 -7.37 5.90
C PHE A 113 5.00 -8.74 5.63
N ARG A 114 5.57 -9.37 6.66
CA ARG A 114 6.12 -10.73 6.57
C ARG A 114 5.06 -11.75 6.14
N ARG A 115 3.85 -11.68 6.69
CA ARG A 115 2.71 -12.54 6.28
C ARG A 115 2.25 -12.28 4.85
N MET A 116 2.54 -11.10 4.32
CA MET A 116 2.30 -10.75 2.93
C MET A 116 3.58 -10.86 2.06
N ALA A 117 4.52 -11.70 2.49
CA ALA A 117 5.74 -12.04 1.76
C ALA A 117 6.71 -10.87 1.50
N MET A 118 6.70 -9.83 2.34
CA MET A 118 7.66 -8.73 2.28
C MET A 118 8.64 -8.81 3.46
N ASN A 119 9.93 -8.72 3.18
CA ASN A 119 10.97 -8.65 4.20
C ASN A 119 11.17 -7.20 4.69
N ASP A 120 12.11 -6.97 5.62
CA ASP A 120 12.34 -5.64 6.20
C ASP A 120 12.76 -4.58 5.16
N GLU A 121 13.61 -4.94 4.19
CA GLU A 121 14.05 -4.02 3.14
C GLU A 121 12.92 -3.65 2.18
N GLU A 122 12.15 -4.65 1.73
CA GLU A 122 10.96 -4.47 0.90
C GLU A 122 9.89 -3.64 1.62
N THR A 123 9.75 -3.84 2.94
CA THR A 123 8.79 -3.10 3.78
C THR A 123 9.16 -1.62 3.86
N VAL A 124 10.40 -1.30 4.22
CA VAL A 124 10.88 0.09 4.29
C VAL A 124 10.76 0.75 2.91
N ALA A 125 11.16 0.04 1.85
CA ALA A 125 11.06 0.55 0.48
C ALA A 125 9.61 0.86 0.08
N LEU A 126 8.65 -0.04 0.37
CA LEU A 126 7.23 0.16 0.05
C LEU A 126 6.59 1.29 0.86
N VAL A 127 6.87 1.38 2.17
CA VAL A 127 6.32 2.44 3.03
C VAL A 127 6.87 3.80 2.61
N ALA A 128 8.19 3.96 2.56
CA ALA A 128 8.82 5.22 2.19
C ALA A 128 8.53 5.62 0.74
N GLY A 129 8.55 4.65 -0.19
CA GLY A 129 8.28 4.92 -1.61
C GLY A 129 6.82 5.26 -1.88
N GLY A 130 5.88 4.61 -1.19
CA GLY A 130 4.46 4.96 -1.25
C GLY A 130 4.19 6.34 -0.66
N HIS A 131 4.71 6.61 0.53
CA HIS A 131 4.54 7.89 1.23
C HIS A 131 5.49 9.00 0.75
N THR A 132 6.25 8.78 -0.32
CA THR A 132 6.86 9.89 -1.08
C THR A 132 5.77 10.70 -1.80
N PHE A 133 4.60 10.11 -2.02
CA PHE A 133 3.50 10.70 -2.75
C PHE A 133 2.25 10.94 -1.89
N GLY A 134 1.46 11.94 -2.28
CA GLY A 134 0.11 12.17 -1.79
C GLY A 134 0.04 12.67 -0.35
N LYS A 135 -1.13 12.43 0.27
CA LYS A 135 -1.47 12.90 1.62
C LYS A 135 -2.52 12.01 2.31
N GLY A 136 -2.60 12.13 3.63
CA GLY A 136 -3.78 11.74 4.41
C GLY A 136 -4.93 12.74 4.25
N HIS A 137 -6.15 12.30 4.52
CA HIS A 137 -7.36 13.13 4.49
C HIS A 137 -8.19 12.96 5.77
N GLY A 138 -8.33 14.04 6.53
CA GLY A 138 -8.88 14.12 7.87
C GLY A 138 -9.23 15.56 8.26
N ALA A 139 -9.81 16.31 7.31
CA ALA A 139 -10.13 17.73 7.45
C ALA A 139 -11.13 18.06 8.58
N GLY A 140 -11.90 17.08 9.05
CA GLY A 140 -12.87 17.23 10.13
C GLY A 140 -13.31 15.90 10.72
N ASP A 141 -14.26 15.97 11.66
CA ASP A 141 -14.76 14.81 12.41
C ASP A 141 -15.32 13.70 11.50
N GLU A 142 -14.99 12.45 11.85
CA GLU A 142 -15.48 11.25 11.15
C GLU A 142 -17.00 11.10 11.26
N GLU A 143 -17.67 11.73 12.24
CA GLU A 143 -19.14 11.81 12.33
C GLU A 143 -19.79 12.41 11.07
N HIS A 144 -19.05 13.21 10.30
CA HIS A 144 -19.54 13.77 9.04
C HIS A 144 -19.54 12.77 7.88
N VAL A 145 -18.85 11.63 8.01
CA VAL A 145 -18.69 10.64 6.97
C VAL A 145 -19.83 9.62 7.04
N ASN A 146 -20.67 9.63 6.01
CA ASN A 146 -21.79 8.70 5.90
C ASN A 146 -21.33 7.25 5.62
N ALA A 147 -22.30 6.33 5.60
CA ALA A 147 -22.08 4.91 5.39
C ALA A 147 -21.18 4.56 4.19
N GLU A 148 -20.42 3.49 4.34
CA GLU A 148 -19.61 2.82 3.32
C GLU A 148 -20.47 2.36 2.12
N PRO A 149 -19.87 2.00 0.96
CA PRO A 149 -20.62 1.76 -0.28
C PRO A 149 -21.75 0.73 -0.18
N GLU A 150 -21.58 -0.36 0.57
CA GLU A 150 -22.60 -1.40 0.72
C GLU A 150 -23.73 -1.01 1.71
N GLY A 151 -23.47 -0.06 2.62
CA GLY A 151 -24.46 0.53 3.52
C GLY A 151 -25.11 1.80 2.98
N ALA A 152 -24.67 2.30 1.82
CA ALA A 152 -25.09 3.59 1.29
C ALA A 152 -26.48 3.54 0.59
N PRO A 153 -27.23 4.66 0.57
CA PRO A 153 -28.47 4.78 -0.20
C PRO A 153 -28.28 4.51 -1.69
N LEU A 154 -29.32 3.97 -2.35
CA LEU A 154 -29.24 3.55 -3.76
C LEU A 154 -28.90 4.71 -4.71
N GLU A 155 -29.39 5.91 -4.42
CA GLU A 155 -29.12 7.15 -5.17
C GLU A 155 -27.63 7.52 -5.21
N ASN A 156 -26.80 6.94 -4.34
CA ASN A 156 -25.35 7.11 -4.37
C ASN A 156 -24.66 6.29 -5.46
N MET A 157 -25.39 5.42 -6.18
CA MET A 157 -24.89 4.72 -7.38
C MET A 157 -23.55 3.97 -7.13
N GLY A 158 -23.48 3.27 -6.00
CA GLY A 158 -22.32 2.49 -5.57
C GLY A 158 -21.17 3.30 -4.97
N PHE A 159 -21.38 4.59 -4.64
CA PHE A 159 -20.48 5.36 -3.79
C PHE A 159 -20.89 5.26 -2.32
N GLY A 160 -19.90 5.31 -1.43
CA GLY A 160 -20.11 5.44 0.02
C GLY A 160 -19.42 6.67 0.58
N TRP A 161 -19.23 6.77 1.89
CA TRP A 161 -18.40 7.78 2.56
C TRP A 161 -18.61 9.21 2.05
N GLN A 162 -19.87 9.58 1.81
CA GLN A 162 -20.18 10.98 1.48
C GLN A 162 -19.99 11.80 2.73
N SER A 163 -19.26 12.91 2.61
CA SER A 163 -18.99 13.80 3.74
C SER A 163 -19.99 14.95 3.75
N SER A 164 -20.54 15.25 4.93
CA SER A 164 -21.31 16.47 5.21
C SER A 164 -20.44 17.62 5.72
N HIS A 165 -19.14 17.41 5.88
CA HIS A 165 -18.18 18.40 6.35
C HIS A 165 -17.88 19.41 5.24
N ALA A 166 -18.29 20.67 5.44
CA ALA A 166 -18.07 21.75 4.48
C ALA A 166 -18.44 21.35 3.03
N SER A 167 -17.51 21.34 2.08
CA SER A 167 -17.78 20.88 0.70
C SER A 167 -17.78 19.35 0.55
N GLY A 168 -17.17 18.63 1.49
CA GLY A 168 -17.00 17.18 1.50
C GLY A 168 -15.99 16.63 0.48
N MET A 169 -15.22 17.49 -0.17
CA MET A 169 -14.23 17.16 -1.18
C MET A 169 -13.05 18.15 -1.15
N GLY A 170 -12.00 17.91 -1.95
CA GLY A 170 -10.86 18.81 -2.02
C GLY A 170 -10.13 18.94 -0.67
N SER A 171 -9.95 20.17 -0.20
CA SER A 171 -9.32 20.44 1.09
C SER A 171 -10.21 20.07 2.30
N ASP A 172 -11.51 19.83 2.08
CA ASP A 172 -12.46 19.37 3.12
C ASP A 172 -12.62 17.82 3.14
N THR A 173 -11.76 17.10 2.43
CA THR A 173 -11.87 15.64 2.32
C THR A 173 -11.58 14.94 3.64
N ILE A 174 -12.39 13.94 3.98
CA ILE A 174 -12.16 13.01 5.11
C ILE A 174 -12.12 11.59 4.54
N THR A 175 -11.09 10.82 4.90
CA THR A 175 -10.97 9.40 4.53
C THR A 175 -10.49 8.58 5.71
N SER A 176 -9.25 8.80 6.14
CA SER A 176 -8.62 8.03 7.22
C SER A 176 -8.60 8.76 8.55
N GLY A 177 -8.98 10.05 8.55
CA GLY A 177 -8.88 10.94 9.71
C GLY A 177 -7.46 11.51 9.92
N PHE A 178 -6.41 10.85 9.45
CA PHE A 178 -5.07 11.47 9.38
C PHE A 178 -5.03 12.58 8.33
N GLU A 179 -4.37 13.70 8.62
CA GLU A 179 -4.36 14.90 7.77
C GLU A 179 -2.93 15.40 7.54
N GLY A 180 -2.63 15.74 6.29
CA GLY A 180 -1.32 16.28 5.87
C GLY A 180 -0.60 15.41 4.84
N ALA A 181 0.31 16.01 4.09
CA ALA A 181 1.20 15.29 3.18
C ALA A 181 2.46 14.83 3.91
N TRP A 182 3.13 13.80 3.40
CA TRP A 182 4.39 13.33 3.97
C TRP A 182 5.61 14.11 3.49
N THR A 183 5.53 14.73 2.30
CA THR A 183 6.65 15.42 1.64
C THR A 183 6.26 16.84 1.22
N ALA A 184 7.26 17.69 0.98
CA ALA A 184 7.06 19.04 0.45
C ALA A 184 6.59 19.05 -1.03
N ASN A 185 6.84 17.95 -1.77
CA ASN A 185 6.48 17.77 -3.17
C ASN A 185 5.61 16.51 -3.38
N PRO A 186 4.33 16.50 -2.96
CA PRO A 186 3.53 15.26 -2.90
C PRO A 186 3.23 14.56 -4.24
N THR A 187 3.66 15.14 -5.36
CA THR A 187 3.40 14.62 -6.72
C THR A 187 4.69 14.43 -7.52
N VAL A 188 5.82 14.32 -6.82
CA VAL A 188 7.15 14.15 -7.42
C VAL A 188 7.86 13.03 -6.68
N TRP A 189 8.50 12.13 -7.44
CA TRP A 189 9.45 11.19 -6.87
C TRP A 189 10.74 11.94 -6.52
N ASP A 190 11.00 12.06 -5.23
CA ASP A 190 12.24 12.58 -4.67
C ASP A 190 12.57 11.85 -3.36
N ASN A 191 13.60 12.29 -2.66
CA ASN A 191 14.00 11.70 -1.37
C ASN A 191 13.33 12.40 -0.16
N GLY A 192 12.29 13.21 -0.43
CA GLY A 192 11.69 14.13 0.53
C GLY A 192 11.12 13.43 1.77
N TYR A 193 10.62 12.20 1.63
CA TYR A 193 10.16 11.40 2.77
C TYR A 193 11.27 11.22 3.82
N PHE A 194 12.45 10.74 3.39
CA PHE A 194 13.58 10.52 4.30
C PHE A 194 14.23 11.83 4.74
N ASP A 195 14.31 12.83 3.86
CA ASP A 195 14.82 14.16 4.19
C ASP A 195 14.06 14.78 5.38
N LEU A 196 12.72 14.66 5.37
CA LEU A 196 11.91 15.15 6.47
C LEU A 196 11.99 14.21 7.69
N LEU A 197 11.85 12.90 7.50
CA LEU A 197 11.85 11.91 8.58
C LEU A 197 13.09 12.02 9.49
N PHE A 198 14.27 12.18 8.89
CA PHE A 198 15.54 12.31 9.61
C PHE A 198 16.01 13.75 9.83
N GLY A 199 15.46 14.72 9.10
CA GLY A 199 15.85 16.14 9.19
C GLY A 199 15.25 16.89 10.38
N TYR A 200 14.20 16.34 11.00
CA TYR A 200 13.44 16.99 12.06
C TYR A 200 13.31 16.15 13.32
N GLU A 201 13.08 16.81 14.45
CA GLU A 201 12.46 16.17 15.61
C GLU A 201 10.94 16.29 15.51
N TRP A 202 10.22 15.37 16.15
CA TRP A 202 8.79 15.19 15.93
C TRP A 202 7.98 15.31 17.22
N GLU A 203 6.82 15.96 17.13
CA GLU A 203 5.84 16.03 18.22
C GLU A 203 4.50 15.43 17.80
N LYS A 204 3.79 14.84 18.78
CA LYS A 204 2.45 14.28 18.56
C LYS A 204 1.44 15.42 18.44
N VAL A 205 0.63 15.39 17.40
CA VAL A 205 -0.44 16.35 17.14
C VAL A 205 -1.73 15.60 16.87
N GLU A 206 -2.83 16.11 17.42
CA GLU A 206 -4.18 15.62 17.11
C GLU A 206 -4.72 16.36 15.89
N THR A 207 -5.16 15.61 14.89
CA THR A 207 -5.79 16.11 13.66
C THR A 207 -7.20 16.63 13.93
N PRO A 208 -7.83 17.38 13.00
CA PRO A 208 -9.22 17.78 13.12
C PRO A 208 -10.21 16.61 13.29
N ALA A 209 -9.83 15.40 12.87
CA ALA A 209 -10.61 14.17 13.03
C ALA A 209 -10.27 13.37 14.30
N GLY A 210 -9.48 13.93 15.23
CA GLY A 210 -9.11 13.28 16.49
C GLY A 210 -8.04 12.17 16.37
N LYS A 211 -7.42 11.99 15.20
CA LYS A 211 -6.32 11.03 15.01
C LYS A 211 -4.99 11.64 15.39
N ILE A 212 -4.09 10.85 15.99
CA ILE A 212 -2.72 11.26 16.27
C ILE A 212 -1.83 11.10 15.04
N VAL A 213 -1.15 12.20 14.67
CA VAL A 213 -0.05 12.26 13.70
C VAL A 213 1.18 12.86 14.38
N TRP A 214 2.29 12.88 13.66
CA TRP A 214 3.54 13.50 14.09
C TRP A 214 3.87 14.66 13.17
N HIS A 215 4.05 15.86 13.73
CA HIS A 215 4.51 17.03 12.98
C HIS A 215 5.96 17.35 13.32
N ALA A 216 6.68 17.89 12.33
CA ALA A 216 8.05 18.34 12.51
C ALA A 216 8.08 19.59 13.42
N ILE A 217 8.90 19.55 14.45
CA ILE A 217 9.17 20.69 15.34
C ILE A 217 9.99 21.73 14.57
N ASP A 218 9.59 23.00 14.62
CA ASP A 218 10.24 24.12 13.93
C ASP A 218 10.42 23.89 12.41
N GLN A 219 9.41 23.30 11.76
CA GLN A 219 9.42 23.04 10.32
C GLN A 219 9.64 24.32 9.50
N LYS A 220 10.61 24.28 8.57
CA LYS A 220 10.86 25.38 7.62
C LYS A 220 9.71 25.51 6.63
N GLU A 221 9.43 26.75 6.19
CA GLU A 221 8.36 27.01 5.20
C GLU A 221 8.57 26.25 3.86
N ASP A 222 9.82 26.09 3.43
CA ASP A 222 10.15 25.37 2.19
C ASP A 222 9.89 23.86 2.31
N ASP A 223 9.87 23.33 3.53
CA ASP A 223 9.65 21.90 3.83
C ASP A 223 8.17 21.56 4.09
N LYS A 224 7.29 22.58 4.16
CA LYS A 224 5.83 22.39 4.19
C LYS A 224 5.31 21.89 2.85
N ALA A 225 4.13 21.30 2.82
CA ALA A 225 3.47 20.92 1.57
C ALA A 225 2.60 22.06 1.03
N PRO A 226 2.36 22.15 -0.29
CA PRO A 226 1.26 22.97 -0.81
C PRO A 226 -0.09 22.38 -0.36
N ASP A 227 -1.08 23.26 -0.11
CA ASP A 227 -2.48 22.81 0.03
C ASP A 227 -2.97 22.14 -1.27
N ALA A 228 -3.90 21.19 -1.12
CA ALA A 228 -4.37 20.36 -2.22
C ALA A 228 -5.22 21.10 -3.25
N GLU A 229 -5.91 22.18 -2.87
CA GLU A 229 -6.72 23.01 -3.77
C GLU A 229 -6.09 24.38 -4.07
N ASP A 230 -5.30 24.92 -3.14
CA ASP A 230 -4.57 26.18 -3.33
C ASP A 230 -3.07 26.04 -3.06
N SER A 231 -2.30 25.76 -4.12
CA SER A 231 -0.84 25.63 -4.03
C SER A 231 -0.08 26.86 -3.50
N SER A 232 -0.74 28.03 -3.38
CA SER A 232 -0.14 29.22 -2.75
C SER A 232 -0.14 29.16 -1.22
N VAL A 233 -0.98 28.30 -0.64
CA VAL A 233 -1.04 28.04 0.79
C VAL A 233 -0.08 26.90 1.14
N ARG A 234 0.67 27.07 2.23
CA ARG A 234 1.61 26.07 2.75
C ARG A 234 1.06 25.47 4.04
N VAL A 235 0.96 24.14 4.08
CA VAL A 235 0.42 23.36 5.18
C VAL A 235 1.51 22.45 5.79
N PRO A 236 1.47 22.16 7.10
CA PRO A 236 2.43 21.25 7.72
C PRO A 236 2.45 19.87 7.03
N THR A 237 3.62 19.25 6.99
CA THR A 237 3.71 17.81 6.65
C THR A 237 3.50 16.96 7.89
N MET A 238 3.19 15.68 7.68
CA MET A 238 2.97 14.72 8.76
C MET A 238 3.75 13.42 8.56
N MET A 239 3.92 12.70 9.66
CA MET A 239 4.22 11.27 9.69
C MET A 239 3.16 10.55 10.52
N THR A 240 2.79 9.33 10.16
CA THR A 240 1.99 8.45 11.02
C THR A 240 2.88 7.77 12.06
N THR A 241 2.32 7.12 13.08
CA THR A 241 3.13 6.31 14.01
C THR A 241 3.81 5.15 13.27
N ALA A 242 3.16 4.58 12.26
CA ALA A 242 3.75 3.55 11.40
C ALA A 242 4.96 4.10 10.60
N ASP A 243 4.89 5.33 10.10
CA ASP A 243 6.04 6.01 9.48
C ASP A 243 7.19 6.20 10.47
N MET A 244 6.87 6.66 11.69
CA MET A 244 7.88 6.86 12.73
C MET A 244 8.60 5.55 13.08
N SER A 245 7.96 4.39 12.90
CA SER A 245 8.63 3.10 13.09
C SER A 245 9.81 2.89 12.13
N MET A 246 9.78 3.48 10.93
CA MET A 246 10.89 3.43 9.95
C MET A 246 12.16 4.13 10.46
N ARG A 247 12.01 5.06 11.41
CA ARG A 247 13.09 5.82 12.06
C ARG A 247 13.47 5.26 13.43
N GLU A 248 12.51 4.74 14.18
CA GLU A 248 12.71 4.36 15.58
C GLU A 248 13.02 2.87 15.77
N ASP A 249 12.46 1.97 14.96
CA ASP A 249 12.82 0.54 15.01
C ASP A 249 14.29 0.36 14.57
N PRO A 250 15.15 -0.34 15.36
CA PRO A 250 16.57 -0.42 15.05
C PRO A 250 16.91 -0.99 13.67
N ALA A 251 16.19 -2.02 13.21
CA ALA A 251 16.48 -2.67 11.93
C ALA A 251 15.94 -1.83 10.77
N TYR A 252 14.74 -1.25 10.90
CA TYR A 252 14.24 -0.33 9.87
C TYR A 252 15.07 0.94 9.79
N LYS A 253 15.51 1.49 10.92
CA LYS A 253 16.36 2.67 10.95
C LYS A 253 17.66 2.48 10.18
N GLU A 254 18.28 1.31 10.26
CA GLU A 254 19.49 0.99 9.49
C GLU A 254 19.22 1.04 7.99
N ILE A 255 18.14 0.40 7.54
CA ILE A 255 17.73 0.37 6.13
C ILE A 255 17.33 1.76 5.65
N SER A 256 16.48 2.46 6.41
CA SER A 256 16.00 3.81 6.11
C SER A 256 17.15 4.81 5.99
N LYS A 257 18.15 4.75 6.88
CA LYS A 257 19.34 5.61 6.77
C LYS A 257 20.16 5.28 5.54
N ARG A 258 20.37 4.00 5.24
CA ARG A 258 21.07 3.58 4.03
C ARG A 258 20.35 4.07 2.77
N PHE A 259 19.03 3.95 2.70
CA PHE A 259 18.22 4.48 1.61
C PHE A 259 18.26 6.02 1.53
N HIS A 260 18.23 6.70 2.67
CA HIS A 260 18.37 8.15 2.73
C HIS A 260 19.71 8.61 2.14
N GLU A 261 20.81 7.94 2.49
CA GLU A 261 22.16 8.22 1.99
C GLU A 261 22.40 7.74 0.55
N ASN A 262 21.60 6.79 0.05
CA ASN A 262 21.74 6.16 -1.27
C ASN A 262 20.39 6.10 -2.01
N PRO A 263 19.88 7.22 -2.54
CA PRO A 263 18.54 7.28 -3.15
C PRO A 263 18.34 6.36 -4.35
N GLU A 264 19.41 6.03 -5.09
CA GLU A 264 19.35 5.09 -6.21
C GLU A 264 19.12 3.64 -5.73
N GLU A 265 19.67 3.26 -4.57
CA GLU A 265 19.42 1.95 -3.95
C GLU A 265 17.96 1.87 -3.49
N PHE A 266 17.45 2.95 -2.89
CA PHE A 266 16.05 3.08 -2.51
C PHE A 266 15.12 2.94 -3.73
N ALA A 267 15.41 3.67 -4.81
CA ALA A 267 14.59 3.62 -6.03
C ALA A 267 14.56 2.21 -6.65
N ASP A 268 15.68 1.47 -6.66
CA ASP A 268 15.70 0.10 -7.17
C ASP A 268 14.93 -0.87 -6.24
N ALA A 269 15.14 -0.77 -4.93
CA ALA A 269 14.44 -1.58 -3.95
C ALA A 269 12.93 -1.35 -4.00
N PHE A 270 12.49 -0.09 -4.08
CA PHE A 270 11.08 0.26 -4.24
C PHE A 270 10.50 -0.28 -5.54
N ALA A 271 11.17 -0.08 -6.68
CA ALA A 271 10.69 -0.57 -7.97
C ALA A 271 10.49 -2.09 -7.98
N ARG A 272 11.42 -2.85 -7.39
CA ARG A 272 11.35 -4.31 -7.27
C ARG A 272 10.27 -4.78 -6.29
N ALA A 273 10.20 -4.15 -5.11
CA ALA A 273 9.19 -4.48 -4.10
C ALA A 273 7.77 -4.13 -4.57
N TRP A 274 7.61 -3.01 -5.28
CA TRP A 274 6.35 -2.61 -5.92
C TRP A 274 5.92 -3.62 -6.98
N PHE A 275 6.84 -4.05 -7.86
CA PHE A 275 6.52 -5.09 -8.84
C PHE A 275 6.10 -6.40 -8.16
N LYS A 276 6.84 -6.85 -7.14
CA LYS A 276 6.45 -8.02 -6.34
C LYS A 276 5.09 -7.86 -5.67
N LEU A 277 4.82 -6.72 -5.03
CA LEU A 277 3.54 -6.43 -4.37
C LEU A 277 2.37 -6.64 -5.32
N LEU A 278 2.49 -6.11 -6.53
CA LEU A 278 1.42 -6.16 -7.50
C LEU A 278 1.28 -7.52 -8.18
N HIS A 279 2.34 -8.34 -8.26
CA HIS A 279 2.36 -9.57 -9.08
C HIS A 279 2.53 -10.88 -8.29
N ARG A 280 2.71 -10.83 -6.96
CA ARG A 280 2.92 -12.00 -6.09
C ARG A 280 1.81 -13.05 -6.15
N ASP A 281 0.60 -12.66 -6.53
CA ASP A 281 -0.58 -13.52 -6.63
C ASP A 281 -0.84 -14.06 -8.06
N MET A 282 -0.03 -13.64 -9.05
CA MET A 282 -0.22 -14.06 -10.43
C MET A 282 0.29 -15.47 -10.72
N GLY A 283 1.04 -16.09 -9.81
CA GLY A 283 1.63 -17.41 -10.01
C GLY A 283 2.73 -17.39 -11.08
N PRO A 284 2.88 -18.45 -11.90
CA PRO A 284 4.00 -18.60 -12.82
C PRO A 284 4.12 -17.45 -13.84
N ARG A 285 5.35 -17.07 -14.16
CA ARG A 285 5.68 -16.02 -15.15
C ARG A 285 5.03 -16.23 -16.52
N SER A 286 4.75 -17.48 -16.91
CA SER A 286 4.04 -17.81 -18.15
C SER A 286 2.61 -17.23 -18.22
N ARG A 287 2.04 -16.77 -17.10
CA ARG A 287 0.75 -16.07 -17.05
C ARG A 287 0.83 -14.57 -17.33
N TYR A 288 2.04 -14.01 -17.35
CA TYR A 288 2.25 -12.57 -17.46
C TYR A 288 2.17 -12.18 -18.93
N LEU A 289 1.35 -11.19 -19.25
CA LEU A 289 1.07 -10.75 -20.61
C LEU A 289 1.45 -9.28 -20.78
N GLY A 290 1.92 -8.94 -21.98
CA GLY A 290 2.20 -7.56 -22.38
C GLY A 290 3.69 -7.30 -22.63
N PRO A 291 4.01 -6.13 -23.21
CA PRO A 291 5.37 -5.81 -23.65
C PRO A 291 6.30 -5.36 -22.50
N GLU A 292 5.78 -5.10 -21.31
CA GLU A 292 6.52 -4.56 -20.17
C GLU A 292 6.87 -5.62 -19.11
N VAL A 293 6.67 -6.91 -19.43
CA VAL A 293 7.07 -8.01 -18.56
C VAL A 293 8.61 -8.02 -18.50
N PRO A 294 9.22 -7.90 -17.31
CA PRO A 294 10.67 -7.91 -17.19
C PRO A 294 11.28 -9.22 -17.71
N ASP A 295 12.46 -9.13 -18.31
CA ASP A 295 13.23 -10.30 -18.75
C ASP A 295 13.84 -11.09 -17.59
N GLU A 296 14.18 -10.38 -16.49
CA GLU A 296 14.75 -10.95 -15.27
C GLU A 296 13.73 -11.87 -14.56
N GLU A 297 14.15 -13.09 -14.25
CA GLU A 297 13.37 -14.02 -13.42
C GLU A 297 13.65 -13.76 -11.94
N LEU A 298 12.58 -13.57 -11.16
CA LEU A 298 12.69 -13.24 -9.75
C LEU A 298 12.38 -14.47 -8.92
N ILE A 299 13.17 -14.74 -7.88
CA ILE A 299 13.06 -15.97 -7.07
C ILE A 299 11.67 -16.20 -6.47
N TRP A 300 10.95 -15.14 -6.09
CA TRP A 300 9.60 -15.24 -5.52
C TRP A 300 8.53 -15.69 -6.54
N GLN A 301 8.86 -15.72 -7.84
CA GLN A 301 8.01 -16.27 -8.90
C GLN A 301 8.13 -17.81 -9.00
N ASP A 302 8.97 -18.43 -8.17
CA ASP A 302 9.29 -19.86 -8.18
C ASP A 302 9.67 -20.36 -9.60
N PRO A 303 10.70 -19.77 -10.24
CA PRO A 303 11.04 -20.09 -11.62
C PRO A 303 11.43 -21.56 -11.77
N VAL A 304 10.92 -22.19 -12.82
CA VAL A 304 11.22 -23.59 -13.17
C VAL A 304 12.11 -23.59 -14.41
N PRO A 305 13.30 -24.22 -14.37
CA PRO A 305 14.16 -24.33 -15.54
C PRO A 305 13.45 -25.04 -16.70
N GLU A 306 13.80 -24.67 -17.94
CA GLU A 306 13.30 -25.37 -19.11
C GLU A 306 13.69 -26.86 -19.06
N GLY A 307 12.68 -27.74 -19.12
CA GLY A 307 12.88 -29.18 -19.12
C GLY A 307 13.36 -29.69 -20.48
N ASN A 308 14.07 -30.83 -20.48
CA ASN A 308 14.41 -31.52 -21.73
C ASN A 308 13.13 -31.94 -22.47
N THR A 309 12.99 -31.58 -23.75
CA THR A 309 11.86 -31.98 -24.61
C THR A 309 12.07 -33.33 -25.30
N ASP A 310 13.29 -33.87 -25.28
CA ASP A 310 13.64 -35.18 -25.86
C ASP A 310 13.51 -36.30 -24.83
N TYR A 311 12.27 -36.76 -24.61
CA TYR A 311 11.95 -37.89 -23.73
C TYR A 311 10.93 -38.84 -24.35
N ASP A 312 11.06 -40.14 -24.04
CA ASP A 312 10.09 -41.17 -24.43
C ASP A 312 9.18 -41.52 -23.24
N VAL A 313 7.94 -41.02 -23.30
CA VAL A 313 6.90 -41.27 -22.29
C VAL A 313 6.62 -42.75 -22.11
N ASN A 314 6.62 -43.54 -23.18
CA ASN A 314 6.32 -44.97 -23.11
C ASN A 314 7.48 -45.73 -22.46
N ALA A 315 8.73 -45.38 -22.81
CA ALA A 315 9.91 -45.96 -22.18
C ALA A 315 9.95 -45.66 -20.67
N VAL A 316 9.61 -44.43 -20.25
CA VAL A 316 9.54 -44.06 -18.82
C VAL A 316 8.44 -44.85 -18.10
N LYS A 317 7.21 -44.89 -18.63
CA LYS A 317 6.11 -45.67 -18.05
C LYS A 317 6.47 -47.14 -17.90
N ALA A 318 7.08 -47.74 -18.93
CA ALA A 318 7.51 -49.13 -18.89
C ALA A 318 8.59 -49.40 -17.84
N LYS A 319 9.47 -48.43 -17.55
CA LYS A 319 10.47 -48.55 -16.47
C LYS A 319 9.84 -48.42 -15.09
N ILE A 320 8.93 -47.46 -14.87
CA ILE A 320 8.23 -47.27 -13.58
C ILE A 320 7.46 -48.54 -13.18
N LEU A 321 6.78 -49.18 -14.13
CA LEU A 321 6.02 -50.42 -13.90
C LEU A 321 6.90 -51.65 -13.59
N LYS A 322 8.22 -51.56 -13.80
CA LYS A 322 9.19 -52.64 -13.54
C LYS A 322 9.94 -52.47 -12.23
N VAL A 323 9.64 -51.41 -11.46
CA VAL A 323 10.22 -51.22 -10.13
C VAL A 323 9.38 -52.06 -9.16
N ASP A 324 9.98 -53.07 -8.53
CA ASP A 324 9.40 -53.83 -7.41
C ASP A 324 9.12 -52.92 -6.20
#